data_AF-A0AAV4ELA4-F1
#
_entry.id   AF-A0AAV4ELA4-F1
#
_cell.length_a   1.000
_cell.length_b   1.000
_cell.length_c   1.000
_cell.angle_alpha   90.00
_cell.angle_beta   90.00
_cell.angle_gamma   90.00
#
_symmetry.space_group_name_H-M   'P 1'
#
loop_
_entity.id
_entity.type
_entity.pdbx_description
1 polymer ?
#
loop_
_entity_poly.entity_id
_entity_poly.type
_entity_poly.pdbx_seq_one_letter_code
_entity_poly.pdbx_strand_id
1 'polypeptide(L)'
;MDDPCIFLTVLMFAVAVVVPVRGGPVSVAYLQQRENLLRADRQTGLGANLVLNVQEQMLDKIILREKKALMDPSIYNRTIYSPSLSFYKSKATMEKTNLFKIIQSMPKGGILHIHDLAMGSLDWLVKNATYREHIYMCVDKDSFINFAAFLKPPQNPDFHFTSILPQVEAEFDFLRGGPSC
;
A
#
# COMPACT_ATOMS: atom_id res chain seq x y z
N MET A 1 -4.63 -3.46 -73.91
CA MET A 1 -4.16 -4.82 -73.62
C MET A 1 -4.41 -5.04 -72.15
N ASP A 2 -5.68 -5.27 -71.82
CA ASP A 2 -6.09 -5.61 -70.47
C ASP A 2 -5.96 -7.13 -70.39
N ASP A 3 -4.79 -7.61 -69.99
CA ASP A 3 -4.56 -9.05 -69.90
C ASP A 3 -5.50 -9.63 -68.85
N PRO A 4 -6.51 -10.44 -69.26
CA PRO A 4 -7.53 -10.95 -68.34
C PRO A 4 -6.91 -11.82 -67.24
N CYS A 5 -5.70 -12.32 -67.46
CA CYS A 5 -4.91 -13.06 -66.49
C CYS A 5 -4.45 -12.19 -65.30
N ILE A 6 -4.11 -10.92 -65.52
CA ILE A 6 -3.67 -10.01 -64.45
C ILE A 6 -4.87 -9.65 -63.57
N PHE A 7 -6.03 -9.39 -64.17
CA PHE A 7 -7.24 -9.07 -63.42
C PHE A 7 -7.72 -10.26 -62.57
N LEU A 8 -7.66 -11.47 -63.13
CA LEU A 8 -8.04 -12.69 -62.42
C LEU A 8 -7.07 -13.02 -61.27
N THR A 9 -5.77 -12.82 -61.48
CA THR A 9 -4.76 -13.05 -60.42
C THR A 9 -4.87 -12.02 -59.30
N VAL A 10 -5.08 -10.75 -59.61
CA VAL A 10 -5.33 -9.69 -58.61
C VAL A 10 -6.63 -9.94 -57.84
N LEU A 11 -7.70 -10.37 -58.52
CA LEU A 11 -8.96 -10.72 -57.87
C LEU A 11 -8.81 -11.93 -56.93
N MET A 12 -8.11 -12.98 -57.36
CA MET A 12 -7.85 -14.17 -56.53
C MET A 12 -6.97 -13.84 -55.32
N PHE A 13 -5.98 -12.96 -55.49
CA PHE A 13 -5.13 -12.51 -54.38
C PHE A 13 -5.91 -11.61 -53.40
N ALA A 14 -6.77 -10.72 -53.91
CA ALA A 14 -7.65 -9.90 -53.08
C ALA A 14 -8.67 -10.75 -52.31
N VAL A 15 -9.25 -11.78 -52.94
CA VAL A 15 -10.15 -12.73 -52.26
C VAL A 15 -9.40 -13.50 -51.17
N ALA A 16 -8.16 -13.95 -51.43
CA ALA A 16 -7.33 -14.67 -50.44
C ALA A 16 -6.93 -13.80 -49.24
N VAL A 17 -6.64 -12.51 -49.46
CA VAL A 17 -6.31 -11.54 -48.38
C VAL A 17 -7.55 -11.15 -47.57
N VAL A 18 -8.75 -11.23 -48.15
CA VAL A 18 -10.01 -10.87 -47.51
C VAL A 18 -10.72 -12.08 -46.88
N VAL A 19 -10.23 -13.32 -47.05
CA VAL A 19 -10.75 -14.45 -46.27
C VAL A 19 -10.39 -14.18 -44.80
N PRO A 20 -11.37 -13.89 -43.92
CA PRO A 20 -11.07 -13.78 -42.51
C PRO A 20 -10.51 -15.13 -42.07
N VAL A 21 -9.31 -15.14 -41.49
CA VAL A 21 -8.79 -16.29 -40.77
C VAL A 21 -9.79 -16.60 -39.67
N ARG A 22 -10.77 -17.47 -39.96
CA ARG A 22 -11.71 -17.96 -38.97
C ARG A 22 -10.90 -18.83 -38.02
N GLY A 23 -10.67 -18.33 -36.81
CA GLY A 23 -10.14 -19.15 -35.73
C GLY A 23 -10.98 -20.41 -35.62
N GLY A 24 -10.34 -21.58 -35.72
CA GLY A 24 -11.02 -22.86 -35.61
C GLY A 24 -11.77 -22.98 -34.28
N PRO A 25 -12.81 -23.82 -34.19
CA PRO A 25 -13.54 -24.03 -32.95
C PRO A 25 -12.58 -24.51 -31.87
N VAL A 26 -12.61 -23.85 -30.71
CA VAL A 26 -11.82 -24.27 -29.54
C VAL A 26 -12.29 -25.67 -29.14
N SER A 27 -11.37 -26.62 -29.07
CA SER A 27 -11.73 -28.01 -28.76
C SER A 27 -12.20 -28.16 -27.31
N VAL A 28 -13.19 -29.04 -27.08
CA VAL A 28 -13.64 -29.37 -25.72
C VAL A 28 -12.50 -29.92 -24.87
N ALA A 29 -11.61 -30.71 -25.49
CA ALA A 29 -10.40 -31.23 -24.85
C ALA A 29 -9.48 -30.10 -24.35
N TYR A 30 -9.28 -29.05 -25.15
CA TYR A 30 -8.52 -27.87 -24.72
C TYR A 30 -9.19 -27.16 -23.54
N LEU A 31 -10.50 -26.92 -23.61
CA LEU A 31 -11.22 -26.25 -22.52
C LEU A 31 -11.14 -27.05 -21.21
N GLN A 32 -11.27 -28.38 -21.29
CA GLN A 32 -11.13 -29.26 -20.13
C GLN A 32 -9.71 -29.23 -19.55
N GLN A 33 -8.68 -29.26 -20.41
CA GLN A 33 -7.29 -29.15 -19.98
C GLN A 33 -7.01 -27.79 -19.33
N ARG A 34 -7.53 -26.70 -19.90
CA ARG A 34 -7.42 -25.35 -19.33
C ARG A 34 -8.05 -25.28 -17.94
N GLU A 35 -9.26 -25.80 -17.77
CA GLU A 35 -9.94 -25.81 -16.46
C GLU A 35 -9.20 -26.68 -15.44
N ASN A 36 -8.61 -27.81 -15.87
CA ASN A 36 -7.78 -28.64 -15.00
C ASN A 36 -6.52 -27.88 -14.53
N LEU A 37 -5.85 -27.14 -15.43
CA LEU A 37 -4.71 -26.30 -15.08
C LEU A 37 -5.08 -25.18 -14.11
N LEU A 38 -6.19 -24.47 -14.38
CA LEU A 38 -6.67 -23.41 -13.48
C LEU A 38 -7.05 -23.95 -12.11
N ARG A 39 -7.64 -25.15 -12.04
CA ARG A 39 -7.94 -25.80 -10.77
C ARG A 39 -6.66 -26.18 -10.04
N ALA A 40 -5.70 -26.78 -10.73
CA ALA A 40 -4.42 -27.17 -10.14
C ALA A 40 -3.66 -25.96 -9.59
N ASP A 41 -3.59 -24.86 -10.37
CA ASP A 41 -2.96 -23.60 -9.95
C ASP A 41 -3.60 -23.04 -8.67
N ARG A 42 -4.94 -22.96 -8.62
CA ARG A 42 -5.66 -22.50 -7.42
C ARG A 42 -5.35 -23.34 -6.19
N GLN A 43 -5.12 -24.64 -6.33
CA GLN A 43 -4.79 -25.53 -5.22
C GLN A 43 -3.38 -25.31 -4.66
N THR A 44 -2.49 -24.64 -5.40
CA THR A 44 -1.15 -24.28 -4.91
C THR A 44 -1.14 -23.03 -4.03
N GLY A 45 -2.22 -22.24 -4.06
CA GLY A 45 -2.32 -20.99 -3.32
C GLY A 45 -2.34 -21.18 -1.80
N LEU A 46 -1.79 -20.20 -1.08
CA LEU A 46 -1.90 -20.17 0.39
C LEU A 46 -3.36 -20.18 0.81
N GLY A 47 -3.73 -21.14 1.67
CA GLY A 47 -5.09 -21.29 2.18
C GLY A 47 -6.08 -21.94 1.20
N ALA A 48 -5.63 -22.52 0.08
CA ALA A 48 -6.53 -23.13 -0.92
C ALA A 48 -7.39 -24.29 -0.37
N ASN A 49 -6.90 -25.00 0.63
CA ASN A 49 -7.60 -26.12 1.28
C ASN A 49 -8.54 -25.67 2.42
N LEU A 50 -8.67 -24.37 2.68
CA LEU A 50 -9.60 -23.86 3.69
C LEU A 50 -11.03 -24.00 3.17
N VAL A 51 -11.88 -24.65 3.97
CA VAL A 51 -13.30 -24.81 3.66
C VAL A 51 -14.06 -23.65 4.29
N LEU A 52 -14.57 -22.74 3.45
CA LEU A 52 -15.32 -21.57 3.90
C LEU A 52 -16.79 -21.92 4.19
N ASN A 53 -17.31 -21.46 5.32
CA ASN A 53 -18.74 -21.51 5.64
C ASN A 53 -19.54 -20.44 4.85
N VAL A 54 -20.87 -20.46 4.97
CA VAL A 54 -21.76 -19.57 4.19
C VAL A 54 -21.49 -18.08 4.44
N GLN A 55 -21.18 -17.69 5.68
CA GLN A 55 -20.90 -16.29 6.01
C GLN A 55 -19.52 -15.87 5.49
N GLU A 56 -18.53 -16.75 5.60
CA GLU A 56 -17.18 -16.53 5.07
C GLU A 56 -17.20 -16.41 3.54
N GLN A 57 -18.00 -17.22 2.85
CA GLN A 57 -18.19 -17.11 1.39
C GLN A 57 -18.86 -15.79 1.00
N MET A 58 -19.79 -15.28 1.83
CA MET A 58 -20.40 -13.97 1.60
C MET A 58 -19.36 -12.85 1.77
N LEU A 59 -18.54 -12.92 2.82
CA LEU A 59 -17.46 -11.97 3.06
C LEU A 59 -16.39 -12.03 1.96
N ASP A 60 -15.99 -13.21 1.50
CA ASP A 60 -15.05 -13.41 0.39
C ASP A 60 -15.52 -12.70 -0.89
N LYS A 61 -16.81 -12.83 -1.24
CA LYS A 61 -17.41 -12.12 -2.38
C LYS A 61 -17.31 -10.61 -2.24
N ILE A 62 -17.51 -10.07 -1.03
CA ILE A 62 -17.38 -8.63 -0.75
C ILE A 62 -15.91 -8.21 -0.91
N ILE A 63 -14.98 -8.92 -0.29
CA ILE A 63 -13.54 -8.63 -0.37
C ILE A 63 -13.05 -8.66 -1.83
N LEU A 64 -13.44 -9.68 -2.60
CA LEU A 64 -13.10 -9.79 -4.02
C LEU A 64 -13.69 -8.66 -4.86
N ARG A 65 -14.91 -8.20 -4.56
CA ARG A 65 -15.51 -7.04 -5.22
C ARG A 65 -14.70 -5.78 -4.96
N GLU A 66 -14.38 -5.48 -3.70
CA GLU A 66 -13.60 -4.30 -3.33
C GLU A 66 -12.19 -4.35 -3.93
N LYS A 67 -11.56 -5.53 -3.94
CA LYS A 67 -10.27 -5.76 -4.62
C LYS A 67 -10.33 -5.42 -6.10
N LYS A 68 -11.34 -5.93 -6.82
CA LYS A 68 -11.52 -5.66 -8.27
C LYS A 68 -11.79 -4.18 -8.53
N ALA A 69 -12.63 -3.54 -7.72
CA ALA A 69 -12.91 -2.11 -7.86
C ALA A 69 -11.64 -1.24 -7.77
N LEU A 70 -10.64 -1.66 -6.99
CA LEU A 70 -9.35 -0.98 -6.88
C LEU A 70 -8.35 -1.35 -8.00
N MET A 71 -8.43 -2.55 -8.54
CA MET A 71 -7.47 -3.06 -9.54
C MET A 71 -7.90 -2.81 -10.98
N ASP A 72 -9.17 -3.03 -11.31
CA ASP A 72 -9.70 -3.04 -12.68
C ASP A 72 -9.44 -1.72 -13.43
N PRO A 73 -9.62 -0.53 -12.83
CA PRO A 73 -9.29 0.73 -13.52
C PRO A 73 -7.82 0.80 -13.97
N SER A 74 -6.90 0.29 -13.15
CA SER A 74 -5.47 0.27 -13.52
C SER A 74 -5.17 -0.72 -14.65
N ILE A 75 -5.90 -1.82 -14.72
CA ILE A 75 -5.75 -2.85 -15.76
C ILE A 75 -6.31 -2.35 -17.10
N TYR A 76 -7.53 -1.82 -17.10
CA TYR A 76 -8.24 -1.48 -18.35
C TYR A 76 -7.94 -0.06 -18.85
N ASN A 77 -7.81 0.90 -17.93
CA ASN A 77 -7.67 2.32 -18.27
C ASN A 77 -6.26 2.86 -18.01
N ARG A 78 -5.32 1.99 -17.62
CA ARG A 78 -3.92 2.35 -17.27
C ARG A 78 -3.83 3.46 -16.21
N THR A 79 -4.82 3.54 -15.32
CA THR A 79 -4.77 4.46 -14.18
C THR A 79 -3.75 3.99 -13.15
N ILE A 80 -3.40 4.88 -12.22
CA ILE A 80 -2.45 4.58 -11.14
C ILE A 80 -2.90 3.35 -10.34
N TYR A 81 -1.97 2.43 -10.12
CA TYR A 81 -2.13 1.29 -9.21
C TYR A 81 -1.41 1.58 -7.89
N SER A 82 -2.16 1.80 -6.81
CA SER A 82 -1.57 2.25 -5.53
C SER A 82 -0.43 1.37 -5.00
N PRO A 83 -0.47 0.03 -5.11
CA PRO A 83 0.63 -0.84 -4.69
C PRO A 83 1.91 -0.72 -5.52
N SER A 84 1.87 -0.16 -6.74
CA SER A 84 3.08 0.11 -7.53
C SER A 84 3.73 1.46 -7.20
N LEU A 85 3.14 2.27 -6.32
CA LEU A 85 3.72 3.51 -5.85
C LEU A 85 4.51 3.31 -4.55
N SER A 86 5.49 4.19 -4.31
CA SER A 86 6.11 4.31 -2.99
C SER A 86 5.03 4.49 -1.92
N PHE A 87 5.19 3.78 -0.80
CA PHE A 87 4.24 3.79 0.32
C PHE A 87 3.90 5.20 0.81
N TYR A 88 4.88 6.11 0.84
CA TYR A 88 4.66 7.50 1.26
C TYR A 88 3.62 8.23 0.40
N LYS A 89 3.49 7.86 -0.88
CA LYS A 89 2.51 8.45 -1.80
C LYS A 89 1.16 7.73 -1.74
N SER A 90 1.16 6.42 -1.54
CA SER A 90 -0.05 5.60 -1.59
C SER A 90 -0.80 5.49 -0.27
N LYS A 91 -0.13 5.68 0.88
CA LYS A 91 -0.70 5.52 2.23
C LYS A 91 -2.04 6.25 2.41
N ALA A 92 -2.06 7.56 2.18
CA ALA A 92 -3.24 8.39 2.44
C ALA A 92 -4.47 7.99 1.59
N THR A 93 -4.24 7.46 0.38
CA THR A 93 -5.32 6.97 -0.48
C THR A 93 -5.75 5.56 -0.07
N MET A 94 -4.79 4.68 0.25
CA MET A 94 -5.03 3.32 0.72
C MET A 94 -5.91 3.30 1.97
N GLU A 95 -5.59 4.13 2.97
CA GLU A 95 -6.32 4.22 4.24
C GLU A 95 -7.80 4.61 4.08
N LYS A 96 -8.16 5.28 2.97
CA LYS A 96 -9.54 5.67 2.66
C LYS A 96 -10.36 4.55 2.03
N THR A 97 -9.71 3.51 1.49
CA THR A 97 -10.40 2.43 0.78
C THR A 97 -11.22 1.55 1.72
N ASN A 98 -12.35 1.03 1.22
CA ASN A 98 -13.16 0.07 1.98
C ASN A 98 -12.40 -1.23 2.22
N LEU A 99 -11.62 -1.69 1.23
CA LEU A 99 -10.79 -2.88 1.37
C LEU A 99 -9.82 -2.76 2.54
N PHE A 100 -9.13 -1.62 2.69
CA PHE A 100 -8.23 -1.39 3.82
C PHE A 100 -8.97 -1.43 5.15
N LYS A 101 -10.15 -0.81 5.26
CA LYS A 101 -10.97 -0.82 6.48
C LYS A 101 -11.41 -2.24 6.87
N ILE A 102 -11.75 -3.08 5.89
CA ILE A 102 -12.06 -4.49 6.11
C ILE A 102 -10.81 -5.22 6.63
N ILE A 103 -9.66 -5.08 5.99
CA ILE A 103 -8.41 -5.73 6.43
C ILE A 103 -7.97 -5.24 7.81
N GLN A 104 -8.25 -3.96 8.12
CA GLN A 104 -7.95 -3.37 9.41
C GLN A 104 -8.75 -4.03 10.54
N SER A 105 -10.04 -4.36 10.31
CA SER A 105 -10.90 -5.02 11.29
C SER A 105 -10.64 -6.52 11.45
N MET A 106 -9.87 -7.15 10.55
CA MET A 106 -9.53 -8.56 10.66
C MET A 106 -8.59 -8.86 11.84
N PRO A 107 -8.83 -9.95 12.60
CA PRO A 107 -7.87 -10.44 13.59
C PRO A 107 -6.67 -11.09 12.88
N LYS A 108 -5.55 -10.37 12.82
CA LYS A 108 -4.34 -10.78 12.06
C LYS A 108 -3.47 -11.83 12.77
N GLY A 109 -3.84 -12.26 13.98
CA GLY A 109 -3.02 -13.15 14.79
C GLY A 109 -1.87 -12.41 15.49
N GLY A 110 -0.65 -12.97 15.41
CA GLY A 110 0.55 -12.42 16.05
C GLY A 110 1.46 -11.64 15.11
N ILE A 111 2.26 -10.73 15.68
CA ILE A 111 3.33 -10.01 14.97
C ILE A 111 4.64 -10.75 15.24
N LEU A 112 5.18 -11.43 14.23
CA LEU A 112 6.35 -12.31 14.39
C LEU A 112 7.69 -11.68 13.94
N HIS A 113 7.64 -10.52 13.28
CA HIS A 113 8.84 -9.81 12.84
C HIS A 113 8.66 -8.32 13.07
N ILE A 114 9.35 -7.79 14.08
CA ILE A 114 9.30 -6.38 14.43
C ILE A 114 10.55 -5.96 15.19
N HIS A 115 10.92 -4.68 15.09
CA HIS A 115 11.96 -4.06 15.88
C HIS A 115 11.31 -3.15 16.91
N ASP A 116 11.73 -3.27 18.17
CA ASP A 116 11.21 -2.55 19.33
C ASP A 116 11.10 -1.03 19.15
N LEU A 117 12.17 -0.39 18.66
CA LEU A 117 12.21 1.06 18.46
C LEU A 117 11.31 1.54 17.30
N ALA A 118 10.92 0.65 16.39
CA ALA A 118 10.08 0.98 15.23
C ALA A 118 8.58 0.72 15.46
N MET A 119 8.19 0.23 16.65
CA MET A 119 6.79 -0.05 16.98
C MET A 119 5.99 1.20 17.35
N GLY A 120 6.69 2.20 17.90
CA GLY A 120 6.07 3.38 18.50
C GLY A 120 5.62 4.41 17.47
N SER A 121 4.59 5.16 17.83
CA SER A 121 4.19 6.35 17.06
C SER A 121 5.22 7.46 17.22
N LEU A 122 5.78 7.93 16.11
CA LEU A 122 6.66 9.10 16.11
C LEU A 122 5.92 10.35 16.59
N ASP A 123 4.62 10.50 16.26
CA ASP A 123 3.80 11.60 16.77
C ASP A 123 3.72 11.58 18.29
N TRP A 124 3.56 10.40 18.89
CA TRP A 124 3.56 10.27 20.35
C TRP A 124 4.93 10.56 20.94
N LEU A 125 6.00 10.06 20.31
CA LEU A 125 7.37 10.31 20.76
C LEU A 125 7.65 11.83 20.83
N VAL A 126 7.33 12.55 19.75
CA VAL A 126 7.58 13.99 19.62
C VAL A 126 6.61 14.84 20.43
N LYS A 127 5.33 14.47 20.56
CA LYS A 127 4.34 15.30 21.26
C LYS A 127 4.20 14.97 22.75
N ASN A 128 4.74 13.84 23.20
CA ASN A 128 4.61 13.38 24.58
C ASN A 128 5.98 13.08 25.20
N ALA A 129 6.73 12.13 24.65
CA ALA A 129 7.91 11.60 25.32
C ALA A 129 9.03 12.64 25.48
N THR A 130 9.27 13.45 24.46
CA THR A 130 10.27 14.55 24.47
C THR A 130 9.93 15.67 25.45
N TYR A 131 8.65 15.79 25.85
CA TYR A 131 8.15 16.79 26.79
C TYR A 131 7.99 16.23 28.21
N ARG A 132 8.60 15.08 28.54
CA ARG A 132 8.58 14.57 29.92
C ARG A 132 9.67 15.23 30.74
N GLU A 133 9.43 15.29 32.05
CA GLU A 133 10.45 15.73 33.00
C GLU A 133 11.72 14.90 32.84
N HIS A 134 12.86 15.55 33.10
CA HIS A 134 14.18 14.92 33.02
C HIS A 134 14.63 14.50 31.62
N ILE A 135 13.90 14.85 30.55
CA ILE A 135 14.34 14.64 29.17
C ILE A 135 15.01 15.90 28.63
N TYR A 136 16.20 15.71 28.07
CA TYR A 136 17.01 16.76 27.49
C TYR A 136 17.44 16.41 26.08
N MET A 137 17.63 17.45 25.27
CA MET A 137 18.07 17.38 23.88
C MET A 137 19.41 18.08 23.74
N CYS A 138 20.30 17.53 22.92
CA CYS A 138 21.56 18.15 22.51
C CYS A 138 21.74 17.97 21.00
N VAL A 139 22.37 18.95 20.35
CA VAL A 139 22.83 18.83 18.97
C VAL A 139 24.35 18.68 19.01
N ASP A 140 24.87 17.60 18.47
CA ASP A 140 26.31 17.37 18.45
C ASP A 140 27.01 18.12 17.31
N LYS A 141 28.33 17.94 17.22
CA LYS A 141 29.19 18.62 16.24
C LYS A 141 28.86 18.22 14.80
N ASP A 142 28.26 17.05 14.60
CA ASP A 142 27.87 16.52 13.30
C ASP A 142 26.38 16.83 12.96
N SER A 143 25.75 17.70 13.74
CA SER A 143 24.33 18.09 13.61
C SER A 143 23.33 16.96 13.92
N PHE A 144 23.73 15.90 14.62
CA PHE A 144 22.79 14.91 15.10
C PHE A 144 22.09 15.37 16.37
N ILE A 145 20.79 15.09 16.42
CA ILE A 145 19.95 15.34 17.58
C ILE A 145 20.03 14.13 18.51
N ASN A 146 20.49 14.36 19.73
CA ASN A 146 20.62 13.36 20.77
C ASN A 146 19.65 13.67 21.91
N PHE A 147 18.92 12.65 22.38
CA PHE A 147 18.04 12.74 23.54
C PHE A 147 18.59 11.90 24.68
N ALA A 148 18.53 12.42 25.90
CA ALA A 148 18.96 11.71 27.09
C ALA A 148 18.11 12.07 28.30
N ALA A 149 17.97 11.10 29.22
CA ALA A 149 17.24 11.28 30.46
C ALA A 149 18.23 11.53 31.62
N PHE A 150 18.09 12.65 32.33
CA PHE A 150 18.94 13.01 33.46
C PHE A 150 18.11 13.61 34.61
N LEU A 151 18.39 13.23 35.85
CA LEU A 151 17.84 13.98 36.99
C LEU A 151 18.38 15.42 37.04
N LYS A 152 19.66 15.58 36.69
CA LYS A 152 20.33 16.87 36.48
C LYS A 152 21.30 16.72 35.31
N PRO A 153 21.25 17.58 34.28
CA PRO A 153 22.10 17.44 33.10
C PRO A 153 23.57 17.72 33.46
N PRO A 154 24.52 16.97 32.87
CA PRO A 154 25.94 17.24 33.06
C PRO A 154 26.32 18.58 32.44
N GLN A 155 27.16 19.36 33.13
CA GLN A 155 27.73 20.59 32.58
C GLN A 155 28.96 20.24 31.75
N ASN A 156 28.77 20.02 30.44
CA ASN A 156 29.85 19.77 29.51
C ASN A 156 29.89 20.89 28.44
N PRO A 157 31.03 21.58 28.23
CA PRO A 157 31.14 22.62 27.21
C PRO A 157 30.93 22.12 25.78
N ASP A 158 31.21 20.84 25.49
CA ASP A 158 31.03 20.26 24.16
C ASP A 158 29.58 19.78 23.89
N PHE A 159 28.78 19.59 24.94
CA PHE A 159 27.42 19.04 24.84
C PHE A 159 26.48 19.80 25.77
N HIS A 160 25.84 20.83 25.20
CA HIS A 160 24.83 21.61 25.91
C HIS A 160 23.48 20.91 25.82
N PHE A 161 23.06 20.26 26.92
CA PHE A 161 21.76 19.63 27.04
C PHE A 161 20.69 20.66 27.47
N THR A 162 19.68 20.85 26.63
CA THR A 162 18.57 21.78 26.87
C THR A 162 17.27 21.01 27.09
N SER A 163 16.45 21.45 28.03
CA SER A 163 15.11 20.88 28.23
C SER A 163 14.12 21.47 27.22
N ILE A 164 13.23 20.63 26.70
CA ILE A 164 12.19 21.05 25.73
C ILE A 164 10.91 21.52 26.45
N LEU A 165 10.67 21.01 27.67
CA LEU A 165 9.54 21.37 28.53
C LEU A 165 9.28 22.89 28.68
N PRO A 166 10.31 23.72 28.99
CA PRO A 166 10.08 25.15 29.25
C PRO A 166 9.62 25.95 28.02
N GLN A 167 9.84 25.43 26.80
CA GLN A 167 9.50 26.16 25.58
C GLN A 167 8.00 26.15 25.25
N VAL A 168 7.22 25.22 25.81
CA VAL A 168 5.77 25.13 25.60
C VAL A 168 4.98 25.78 26.73
N GLU A 169 5.51 25.77 27.96
CA GLU A 169 4.90 26.52 29.07
C GLU A 169 4.87 28.03 28.77
N ALA A 170 5.93 28.59 28.15
CA ALA A 170 5.95 29.99 27.73
C ALA A 170 4.91 30.34 26.64
N GLU A 171 4.59 29.41 25.73
CA GLU A 171 3.59 29.62 24.67
C GLU A 171 2.15 29.44 25.20
N PHE A 172 1.95 28.52 26.16
CA PHE A 172 0.66 28.31 26.81
C PHE A 172 0.33 29.35 27.90
N ASP A 173 1.33 29.92 28.59
CA ASP A 173 1.14 31.00 29.55
C ASP A 173 0.89 32.35 28.84
N PHE A 174 1.44 32.57 27.65
CA PHE A 174 1.07 33.70 26.80
C PHE A 174 -0.43 33.71 26.43
N LEU A 175 -1.01 32.53 26.21
CA LEU A 175 -2.44 32.38 25.90
C LEU A 175 -3.37 32.37 27.12
N ARG A 176 -2.84 32.15 28.33
CA ARG A 176 -3.61 32.12 29.59
C ARG A 176 -3.38 33.31 30.53
N GLY A 177 -2.40 34.16 30.26
CA GLY A 177 -1.92 35.14 31.24
C GLY A 177 -1.52 36.51 30.70
N GLY A 178 -2.03 36.97 29.55
CA GLY A 178 -1.87 38.37 29.17
C GLY A 178 -2.65 39.31 30.11
N PRO A 179 -2.05 40.33 30.75
CA PRO A 179 -2.80 41.29 31.54
C PRO A 179 -3.60 42.20 30.61
N SER A 180 -4.86 42.48 30.97
CA SER A 180 -5.47 43.75 30.57
C SER A 180 -4.86 44.84 31.44
N CYS A 181 -3.78 45.44 30.92
CA CYS A 181 -3.24 46.79 31.13
C CYS A 181 -1.81 46.81 30.59
#